data_AF-E8WSF5-F1
#
_entry.id   AF-E8WSF5-F1
#
_cell.length_a   1.000
_cell.length_b   1.000
_cell.length_c   1.000
_cell.angle_alpha   90.00
_cell.angle_beta   90.00
_cell.angle_gamma   90.00
#
_symmetry.space_group_name_H-M   'P 1'
#
loop_
_entity.id
_entity.type
_entity.pdbx_description
1 polymer ?
#
loop_
_entity_poly.entity_id
_entity_poly.type
_entity_poly.pdbx_seq_one_letter_code
_entity_poly.pdbx_strand_id
1 'polypeptide(L)'
;MGKTTIYLNKDAEKVYQEAKAYAGDNLSAVIVQGLKLYVEKMDRITKGMEEVVIFEGKHFNLDQMSQGKNLKFIGMLLAETTTQDVYGEGLNLRHRLYLTRKGKFLVHTLEIDQSGHMDVSGYKIFNTFAEVTAEGYPMQMLNEARKKIPEMTCEELDV
;
A
#
# COMPACT_ATOMS: atom_id res chain seq x y z
N MET A 1 -36.01 -8.53 -5.87
CA MET A 1 -34.67 -8.94 -5.39
C MET A 1 -34.00 -9.72 -6.49
N GLY A 2 -32.81 -9.30 -6.94
CA GLY A 2 -32.00 -10.09 -7.87
C GLY A 2 -31.26 -11.21 -7.11
N LYS A 3 -31.18 -12.39 -7.71
CA LYS A 3 -30.34 -13.48 -7.20
C LYS A 3 -28.95 -13.33 -7.82
N THR A 4 -27.92 -13.20 -6.99
CA THR A 4 -26.52 -13.13 -7.43
C THR A 4 -25.77 -14.34 -6.91
N THR A 5 -25.10 -15.07 -7.80
CA THR A 5 -24.23 -16.19 -7.44
C THR A 5 -22.81 -15.66 -7.27
N ILE A 6 -22.19 -15.94 -6.12
CA ILE A 6 -20.81 -15.57 -5.82
C ILE A 6 -19.98 -16.85 -5.79
N TYR A 7 -18.88 -16.87 -6.53
CA TYR A 7 -17.93 -17.97 -6.52
C TYR A 7 -16.79 -17.65 -5.55
N LEU A 8 -16.48 -18.61 -4.68
CA LEU A 8 -15.41 -18.49 -3.70
C LEU A 8 -14.20 -19.29 -4.15
N ASN A 9 -13.00 -18.81 -3.85
CA ASN A 9 -11.81 -19.66 -3.92
C ASN A 9 -11.77 -20.61 -2.71
N LYS A 10 -10.89 -21.61 -2.77
CA LYS A 10 -10.79 -22.63 -1.71
C LYS A 10 -10.51 -22.04 -0.33
N ASP A 11 -9.71 -20.98 -0.26
CA ASP A 11 -9.34 -20.34 1.00
C ASP A 11 -10.54 -19.59 1.62
N ALA A 12 -11.32 -18.88 0.80
CA ALA A 12 -12.52 -18.18 1.25
C ALA A 12 -13.68 -19.14 1.59
N GLU A 13 -13.68 -20.35 1.06
CA GLU A 13 -14.70 -21.34 1.35
C GLU A 13 -14.70 -21.76 2.82
N LYS A 14 -13.52 -21.86 3.45
CA LYS A 14 -13.41 -22.15 4.88
C LYS A 14 -14.06 -21.06 5.74
N VAL A 15 -13.73 -19.79 5.45
CA VAL A 15 -14.30 -18.62 6.14
C VAL A 15 -15.82 -18.55 5.94
N TYR A 16 -16.29 -18.88 4.75
CA TYR A 16 -17.71 -18.92 4.44
C TYR A 16 -18.48 -19.98 5.26
N GLN A 17 -17.91 -21.18 5.44
CA GLN A 17 -18.55 -22.22 6.26
C GLN A 17 -18.62 -21.81 7.74
N GLU A 18 -17.57 -21.18 8.27
CA GLU A 18 -17.56 -20.64 9.63
C GLU A 18 -18.64 -19.55 9.78
N ALA A 19 -18.68 -18.58 8.87
CA ALA A 19 -19.70 -17.53 8.87
C ALA A 19 -21.14 -18.10 8.77
N LYS A 20 -21.33 -19.16 7.98
CA LYS A 20 -22.61 -19.88 7.86
C LYS A 20 -23.03 -20.53 9.19
N ALA A 21 -22.09 -21.10 9.93
CA ALA A 21 -22.38 -21.69 11.25
C ALA A 21 -22.85 -20.63 12.26
N TYR A 22 -22.29 -19.42 12.20
CA TYR A 22 -22.72 -18.29 13.06
C TYR A 22 -24.04 -17.65 12.61
N ALA A 23 -24.28 -17.57 11.29
CA ALA A 23 -25.42 -16.85 10.71
C ALA A 23 -26.72 -17.66 10.64
N GLY A 24 -26.64 -19.00 10.68
CA GLY A 24 -27.81 -19.88 10.51
C GLY A 24 -28.53 -19.63 9.18
N ASP A 25 -29.86 -19.45 9.24
CA ASP A 25 -30.72 -19.28 8.07
C ASP A 25 -30.61 -17.90 7.38
N ASN A 26 -29.86 -16.95 7.97
CA ASN A 26 -29.78 -15.57 7.49
C ASN A 26 -28.44 -15.21 6.84
N LEU A 27 -27.70 -16.20 6.34
CA LEU A 27 -26.37 -16.02 5.74
C LEU A 27 -26.33 -14.94 4.65
N SER A 28 -27.35 -14.84 3.80
CA SER A 28 -27.41 -13.80 2.77
C SER A 28 -27.46 -12.39 3.37
N ALA A 29 -28.20 -12.19 4.47
CA ALA A 29 -28.28 -10.90 5.15
C ALA A 29 -26.93 -10.54 5.81
N VAL A 30 -26.27 -11.52 6.43
CA VAL A 30 -24.94 -11.36 7.05
C VAL A 30 -23.87 -11.01 6.00
N ILE A 31 -23.88 -11.67 4.85
CA ILE A 31 -22.95 -11.37 3.74
C ILE A 31 -23.17 -9.95 3.21
N VAL A 32 -24.43 -9.56 2.99
CA VAL A 32 -24.75 -8.20 2.53
C VAL A 32 -24.30 -7.15 3.55
N GLN A 33 -24.48 -7.42 4.85
CA GLN A 33 -24.02 -6.54 5.91
C GLN A 33 -22.48 -6.44 5.96
N GLY A 34 -21.77 -7.55 5.84
CA GLY A 34 -20.31 -7.57 5.75
C GLY A 34 -19.77 -6.82 4.53
N LEU A 35 -20.40 -7.02 3.36
CA LEU A 35 -20.06 -6.28 2.14
C LEU A 35 -20.36 -4.78 2.27
N LYS A 36 -21.47 -4.41 2.91
CA LYS A 36 -21.79 -3.01 3.19
C LYS A 36 -20.71 -2.36 4.06
N LEU A 37 -20.32 -3.01 5.16
CA LEU A 37 -19.24 -2.53 6.02
C LEU A 37 -17.92 -2.39 5.25
N TYR A 38 -17.61 -3.37 4.39
CA TYR A 38 -16.43 -3.31 3.52
C TYR A 38 -16.48 -2.11 2.57
N VAL A 39 -17.61 -1.88 1.89
CA VAL A 39 -17.78 -0.75 0.96
C VAL A 39 -17.71 0.59 1.70
N GLU A 40 -18.43 0.75 2.80
CA GLU A 40 -18.40 1.98 3.60
C GLU A 40 -16.98 2.29 4.11
N LYS A 41 -16.23 1.27 4.49
CA LYS A 41 -14.83 1.41 4.92
C LYS A 41 -13.92 1.71 3.73
N MET A 42 -14.14 1.08 2.58
CA MET A 42 -13.39 1.40 1.35
C MET A 42 -13.64 2.83 0.88
N ASP A 43 -14.87 3.32 0.96
CA ASP A 43 -15.20 4.70 0.62
C ASP A 43 -14.46 5.68 1.54
N ARG A 44 -14.37 5.37 2.85
CA ARG A 44 -13.54 6.14 3.80
C ARG A 44 -12.06 6.11 3.44
N ILE A 45 -11.54 4.98 2.97
CA ILE A 45 -10.15 4.89 2.50
C ILE A 45 -9.91 5.71 1.24
N THR A 46 -10.84 5.68 0.29
CA THR A 46 -10.70 6.48 -0.93
C THR A 46 -10.76 7.97 -0.65
N LYS A 47 -11.37 8.39 0.47
CA LYS A 47 -11.35 9.76 0.96
C LYS A 47 -9.95 10.12 1.46
N GLY A 48 -9.19 10.82 0.62
CA GLY A 48 -7.78 11.16 0.87
C GLY A 48 -6.79 10.43 -0.04
N MET A 49 -7.29 9.60 -0.96
CA MET A 49 -6.47 9.10 -2.07
C MET A 49 -6.45 10.09 -3.22
N GLU A 50 -5.27 10.23 -3.81
CA GLU A 50 -5.02 11.10 -4.95
C GLU A 50 -4.37 10.30 -6.07
N GLU A 51 -4.35 10.90 -7.26
CA GLU A 51 -3.58 10.38 -8.38
C GLU A 51 -2.10 10.65 -8.15
N VAL A 52 -1.31 9.60 -8.01
CA VAL A 52 0.13 9.65 -7.80
C VAL A 52 0.83 9.21 -9.06
N VAL A 53 1.82 9.99 -9.49
CA VAL A 53 2.74 9.65 -10.58
C VAL A 53 4.14 9.57 -10.00
N ILE A 54 4.79 8.40 -10.15
CA ILE A 54 6.19 8.21 -9.80
C ILE A 54 6.98 7.84 -11.05
N PHE A 55 8.24 8.23 -11.09
CA PHE A 55 9.17 7.80 -12.14
C PHE A 55 9.89 6.54 -11.66
N GLU A 56 10.05 5.55 -12.53
CA GLU A 56 10.95 4.40 -12.31
C GLU A 56 12.03 4.46 -13.38
N GLY A 57 13.29 4.62 -12.98
CA GLY A 57 14.40 4.74 -13.91
C GLY A 57 15.59 5.53 -13.37
N LYS A 58 16.50 5.86 -14.27
CA LYS A 58 17.69 6.67 -13.99
C LYS A 58 17.62 8.02 -14.69
N HIS A 59 18.13 9.05 -14.02
CA HIS A 59 18.33 10.37 -14.58
C HIS A 59 19.82 10.56 -14.86
N PHE A 60 20.14 10.86 -16.12
CA PHE A 60 21.52 11.12 -16.51
C PHE A 60 21.78 12.62 -16.48
N ASN A 61 22.62 13.06 -15.54
CA ASN A 61 22.98 14.46 -15.31
C ASN A 61 23.62 15.16 -16.53
N LEU A 62 24.14 14.41 -17.49
CA LEU A 62 24.88 14.96 -18.64
C LEU A 62 24.00 15.44 -19.80
N ASP A 63 22.81 14.85 -20.02
CA ASP A 63 22.03 15.11 -21.24
C ASP A 63 20.55 15.48 -21.00
N GLN A 64 20.14 15.71 -19.73
CA GLN A 64 18.72 15.79 -19.33
C GLN A 64 17.88 14.57 -19.79
N MET A 65 18.54 13.47 -20.13
CA MET A 65 17.88 12.24 -20.55
C MET A 65 17.50 11.42 -19.32
N SER A 66 16.21 11.14 -19.20
CA SER A 66 15.67 10.19 -18.23
C SER A 66 15.41 8.87 -18.95
N GLN A 67 16.03 7.77 -18.51
CA GLN A 67 15.69 6.43 -19.00
C GLN A 67 14.80 5.75 -17.96
N GLY A 68 13.53 5.57 -18.30
CA GLY A 68 12.57 5.00 -17.38
C GLY A 68 11.14 5.09 -17.87
N LYS A 69 10.21 4.82 -16.97
CA LYS A 69 8.77 4.92 -17.21
C LYS A 69 8.07 5.59 -16.03
N ASN A 70 6.99 6.30 -16.34
CA ASN A 70 6.10 6.80 -15.30
C ASN A 70 5.12 5.70 -14.89
N LEU A 71 5.06 5.42 -13.59
CA LEU A 71 4.01 4.62 -12.98
C LEU A 71 2.95 5.56 -12.41
N LYS A 72 1.71 5.37 -12.86
CA LYS A 72 0.55 6.14 -12.44
C LYS A 72 -0.39 5.25 -11.66
N PHE A 73 -0.80 5.68 -10.46
CA PHE A 73 -1.75 4.94 -9.62
C PHE A 73 -2.57 5.88 -8.74
N ILE A 74 -3.64 5.37 -8.14
CA ILE A 74 -4.40 6.09 -7.11
C ILE A 74 -3.96 5.56 -5.75
N GLY A 75 -3.59 6.45 -4.83
CA GLY A 75 -3.14 6.08 -3.50
C GLY A 75 -3.02 7.26 -2.54
N MET A 76 -2.65 6.96 -1.30
CA MET A 76 -2.46 7.93 -0.23
C MET A 76 -1.04 7.80 0.32
N LEU A 77 -0.33 8.92 0.45
CA LEU A 77 0.98 8.94 1.10
C LEU A 77 0.82 8.72 2.60
N LEU A 78 1.37 7.61 3.11
CA LEU A 78 1.35 7.28 4.53
C LEU A 78 2.50 7.98 5.26
N ALA A 79 3.71 7.86 4.73
CA ALA A 79 4.89 8.46 5.33
C ALA A 79 5.97 8.73 4.28
N GLU A 80 6.86 9.64 4.65
CA GLU A 80 8.06 9.94 3.89
C GLU A 80 9.22 10.12 4.85
N THR A 81 10.40 9.63 4.48
CA THR A 81 11.63 9.92 5.21
C THR A 81 12.78 10.12 4.25
N THR A 82 13.83 10.77 4.72
CA THR A 82 15.11 10.88 4.02
C THR A 82 16.21 10.39 4.96
N THR A 83 16.99 9.43 4.49
CA THR A 83 18.16 8.89 5.21
C THR A 83 19.41 9.16 4.39
N GLN A 84 20.53 9.42 5.06
CA GLN A 84 21.83 9.42 4.38
C GLN A 84 22.27 7.99 4.14
N ASP A 85 22.80 7.72 2.95
CA ASP A 85 23.42 6.44 2.69
C ASP A 85 24.63 6.23 3.63
N VAL A 86 24.63 5.08 4.30
CA VAL A 86 25.63 4.70 5.31
C VAL A 86 26.99 4.42 4.67
N TYR A 87 27.04 4.21 3.34
CA TYR A 87 28.26 3.90 2.61
C TYR A 87 29.09 5.13 2.16
N GLY A 88 28.67 6.35 2.53
CA GLY A 88 29.58 7.50 2.56
C GLY A 88 29.82 8.25 1.25
N GLU A 89 29.06 7.98 0.19
CA GLU A 89 29.15 8.75 -1.08
C GLU A 89 28.37 10.07 -1.04
N GLY A 90 27.69 10.38 0.08
CA GLY A 90 26.88 11.58 0.26
C GLY A 90 25.57 11.57 -0.53
N LEU A 91 25.09 10.39 -0.91
CA LEU A 91 23.76 10.20 -1.47
C LEU A 91 22.70 10.22 -0.35
N ASN A 92 21.59 10.92 -0.59
CA ASN A 92 20.41 10.90 0.25
C ASN A 92 19.38 9.94 -0.34
N LEU A 93 18.94 8.96 0.43
CA LEU A 93 17.84 8.07 0.09
C LEU A 93 16.52 8.65 0.62
N ARG A 94 15.62 9.01 -0.28
CA ARG A 94 14.25 9.40 0.07
C ARG A 94 13.32 8.23 -0.13
N HIS A 95 12.60 7.84 0.91
CA HIS A 95 11.60 6.79 0.85
C HIS A 95 10.21 7.38 1.05
N ARG A 96 9.27 7.02 0.17
CA ARG A 96 7.86 7.38 0.26
C ARG A 96 7.03 6.11 0.28
N LEU A 97 6.24 5.93 1.32
CA LEU A 97 5.35 4.79 1.47
C LEU A 97 3.90 5.22 1.19
N TYR A 98 3.27 4.54 0.25
CA TYR A 98 1.89 4.77 -0.16
C TYR A 98 1.00 3.57 0.15
N LEU A 99 -0.26 3.84 0.52
CA LEU A 99 -1.36 2.88 0.43
C LEU A 99 -2.05 3.06 -0.92
N THR A 100 -2.03 2.03 -1.75
CA THR A 100 -2.71 2.05 -3.05
C THR A 100 -4.22 1.83 -2.90
N ARG A 101 -5.01 2.26 -3.89
CA ARG A 101 -6.45 1.98 -3.96
C ARG A 101 -6.80 0.49 -3.87
N LYS A 102 -5.88 -0.40 -4.26
CA LYS A 102 -6.05 -1.86 -4.19
C LYS A 102 -5.69 -2.44 -2.81
N GLY A 103 -5.42 -1.61 -1.81
CA GLY A 103 -5.02 -2.05 -0.47
C GLY A 103 -3.57 -2.56 -0.36
N LYS A 104 -2.78 -2.47 -1.44
CA LYS A 104 -1.35 -2.80 -1.44
C LYS A 104 -0.51 -1.63 -0.95
N PHE A 105 0.67 -1.92 -0.45
CA PHE A 105 1.66 -0.92 -0.08
C PHE A 105 2.67 -0.74 -1.21
N LEU A 106 3.00 0.50 -1.54
CA LEU A 106 4.05 0.83 -2.50
C LEU A 106 5.11 1.67 -1.81
N VAL A 107 6.35 1.21 -1.80
CA VAL A 107 7.49 2.01 -1.37
C VAL A 107 8.22 2.52 -2.60
N HIS A 108 8.32 3.83 -2.72
CA HIS A 108 9.08 4.54 -3.74
C HIS A 108 10.37 5.03 -3.10
N THR A 109 11.51 4.61 -3.66
CA THR A 109 12.86 5.00 -3.22
C THR A 109 13.49 5.89 -4.28
N LEU A 110 13.99 7.04 -3.87
CA LEU A 110 14.77 7.95 -4.69
C LEU A 110 16.18 8.06 -4.11
N GLU A 111 17.18 7.83 -4.95
CA GLU A 111 18.56 8.21 -4.71
C GLU A 111 18.73 9.65 -5.18
N ILE A 112 19.16 10.52 -4.27
CA ILE A 112 19.35 11.94 -4.51
C ILE A 112 20.82 12.27 -4.27
N ASP A 113 21.45 12.90 -5.24
CA ASP A 113 22.83 13.34 -5.14
C ASP A 113 22.99 14.57 -4.22
N GLN A 114 24.25 14.96 -3.97
CA GLN A 114 24.57 16.10 -3.11
C GLN A 114 24.07 17.45 -3.67
N SER A 115 23.85 17.54 -4.98
CA SER A 115 23.24 18.70 -5.64
C SER A 115 21.71 18.73 -5.54
N GLY A 116 21.09 17.67 -5.02
CA GLY A 116 19.64 17.55 -4.92
C GLY A 116 18.98 17.01 -6.19
N HIS A 117 19.76 16.53 -7.17
CA HIS A 117 19.23 15.86 -8.34
C HIS A 117 18.95 14.39 -8.02
N MET A 118 17.84 13.89 -8.53
CA MET A 118 17.50 12.47 -8.47
C MET A 118 18.41 11.73 -9.45
N ASP A 119 19.09 10.69 -9.00
CA ASP A 119 19.95 9.83 -9.82
C ASP A 119 19.18 8.56 -10.22
N VAL A 120 18.66 7.84 -9.22
CA VAL A 120 17.91 6.60 -9.41
C VAL A 120 16.56 6.68 -8.71
N SER A 121 15.53 6.15 -9.36
CA SER A 121 14.19 6.05 -8.81
C SER A 121 13.63 4.65 -9.03
N GLY A 122 13.24 3.99 -7.95
CA GLY A 122 12.71 2.62 -7.99
C GLY A 122 11.53 2.44 -7.04
N TYR A 123 10.74 1.41 -7.25
CA TYR A 123 9.65 1.08 -6.33
C TYR A 123 9.52 -0.42 -6.07
N LYS A 124 8.94 -0.74 -4.91
CA LYS A 124 8.53 -2.11 -4.55
C LYS A 124 7.08 -2.11 -4.09
N ILE A 125 6.35 -3.17 -4.41
CA ILE A 125 4.95 -3.36 -4.02
C ILE A 125 4.87 -4.54 -3.05
N PHE A 126 4.17 -4.32 -1.94
CA PHE A 126 3.95 -5.30 -0.88
C PHE A 126 2.44 -5.52 -0.69
N ASN A 127 2.05 -6.74 -0.34
CA ASN A 127 0.65 -7.07 -0.09
C ASN A 127 0.22 -6.72 1.33
N THR A 128 1.15 -6.76 2.29
CA THR A 128 0.88 -6.47 3.70
C THR A 128 1.87 -5.46 4.26
N PHE A 129 1.49 -4.77 5.35
CA PHE A 129 2.42 -3.87 6.04
C PHE A 129 3.56 -4.65 6.71
N ALA A 130 3.30 -5.89 7.16
CA ALA A 130 4.32 -6.77 7.73
C ALA A 130 5.45 -7.06 6.72
N GLU A 131 5.13 -7.30 5.45
CA GLU A 131 6.14 -7.44 4.39
C GLU A 131 7.01 -6.18 4.25
N VAL A 132 6.41 -4.99 4.35
CA VAL A 132 7.17 -3.71 4.32
C VAL A 132 8.13 -3.61 5.51
N THR A 133 7.68 -4.02 6.70
CA THR A 133 8.53 -3.99 7.90
C THR A 133 9.68 -4.99 7.82
N ALA A 134 9.43 -6.17 7.24
CA ALA A 134 10.44 -7.22 7.07
C ALA A 134 11.54 -6.84 6.07
N GLU A 135 11.23 -5.97 5.09
CA GLU A 135 12.19 -5.46 4.11
C GLU A 135 13.28 -4.56 4.76
N GLY A 136 13.04 -4.03 5.96
CA GLY A 136 14.04 -3.25 6.69
C GLY A 136 14.11 -1.76 6.35
N TYR A 137 13.00 -1.18 5.87
CA TYR A 137 12.92 0.28 5.66
C TYR A 137 13.05 1.08 6.98
N PRO A 138 13.39 2.38 6.92
CA PRO A 138 13.66 3.16 8.13
C PRO A 138 12.49 3.18 9.12
N MET A 139 12.78 2.86 10.38
CA MET A 139 11.77 2.73 11.44
C MET A 139 10.91 3.99 11.65
N GLN A 140 11.48 5.18 11.43
CA GLN A 140 10.72 6.43 11.52
C GLN A 140 9.58 6.47 10.51
N MET A 141 9.84 6.10 9.25
CA MET A 141 8.82 6.04 8.20
C MET A 141 7.75 5.01 8.55
N LEU A 142 8.16 3.84 9.02
CA LEU A 142 7.22 2.76 9.40
C LEU A 142 6.31 3.20 10.55
N ASN A 143 6.86 3.88 11.56
CA ASN A 143 6.10 4.39 12.71
C ASN A 143 5.12 5.50 12.32
N GLU A 144 5.51 6.41 11.43
CA GLU A 144 4.63 7.46 10.92
C GLU A 144 3.51 6.87 10.04
N ALA A 145 3.84 5.90 9.20
CA ALA A 145 2.88 5.23 8.35
C ALA A 145 1.83 4.49 9.18
N ARG A 146 2.24 3.77 10.22
CA ARG A 146 1.33 3.02 11.09
C ARG A 146 0.23 3.88 11.71
N LYS A 147 0.50 5.16 11.98
CA LYS A 147 -0.48 6.12 12.53
C LYS A 147 -1.54 6.56 11.50
N LYS A 148 -1.21 6.47 10.20
CA LYS A 148 -2.08 6.92 9.10
C LYS A 148 -2.71 5.77 8.32
N ILE A 149 -2.23 4.54 8.53
CA ILE A 149 -2.90 3.36 8.00
C ILE A 149 -4.32 3.36 8.57
N PRO A 150 -5.35 3.48 7.71
CA PRO A 150 -6.72 3.28 8.15
C PRO A 150 -6.80 1.89 8.80
N GLU A 151 -7.69 1.69 9.78
CA GLU A 151 -7.91 0.42 10.51
C GLU A 151 -8.30 -0.79 9.60
N MET A 152 -8.00 -0.78 8.30
CA MET A 152 -8.26 -1.84 7.31
C MET A 152 -7.10 -2.80 7.08
N THR A 153 -5.89 -2.58 7.61
CA THR A 153 -4.99 -3.72 7.75
C THR A 153 -5.56 -4.58 8.86
N CYS A 154 -5.93 -5.82 8.54
CA CYS A 154 -6.36 -6.85 9.49
C CYS A 154 -5.22 -7.18 10.50
N GLU A 155 -4.86 -6.20 11.35
CA GLU A 155 -4.24 -6.39 12.65
C GLU A 155 -5.31 -6.39 13.76
N GLU A 156 -6.61 -6.43 13.43
CA GLU A 156 -7.59 -7.02 14.35
C GLU A 156 -7.58 -8.54 14.15
N LEU A 157 -6.51 -9.16 14.69
CA LEU A 157 -6.48 -10.57 15.04
C LEU A 157 -5.60 -10.71 16.29
N ASP A 158 -6.29 -10.97 17.39
CA ASP A 158 -5.87 -11.53 18.67
C ASP A 158 -4.85 -10.76 19.54
N VAL A 159 -5.41 -9.92 20.42
CA VAL A 159 -5.27 -10.15 21.88
C VAL A 159 -6.63 -10.11 22.54
#